data_AF-B8FMZ5-F1
#
_entry.id   AF-B8FMZ5-F1
#
_cell.length_a   1.000
_cell.length_b   1.000
_cell.length_c   1.000
_cell.angle_alpha   90.00
_cell.angle_beta   90.00
_cell.angle_gamma   90.00
#
_symmetry.space_group_name_H-M   'P 1'
#
loop_
_entity.id
_entity.type
_entity.pdbx_description
1 polymer ?
#
loop_
_entity_poly.entity_id
_entity_poly.type
_entity_poly.pdbx_seq_one_letter_code
_entity_poly.pdbx_strand_id
1 'polypeptide(L)' 'MPRQIVDIKGLSEKMPFTENQLYKLVHKPDNPLPYKKCGKRLLFDLERVYRWFDGLPGKDETLNDDWGSL' A
#
# COMPACT_ATOMS: atom_id res chain seq x y z
N MET A 1 13.85 11.15 1.30
CA MET A 1 12.74 12.13 1.29
C MET A 1 12.51 12.60 2.72
N PRO A 2 12.08 13.85 2.97
CA PRO A 2 11.68 14.24 4.33
C PRO A 2 10.53 13.34 4.79
N ARG A 3 10.53 12.98 6.07
CA ARG A 3 9.50 12.12 6.65
C ARG A 3 8.13 12.80 6.52
N GLN A 4 7.23 12.19 5.76
CA GLN A 4 5.88 12.70 5.55
C GLN A 4 4.87 11.78 6.22
N ILE A 5 4.10 12.35 7.15
CA ILE A 5 3.02 11.67 7.86
C ILE A 5 1.70 12.20 7.32
N VAL A 6 0.83 11.31 6.88
CA VAL A 6 -0.50 11.63 6.34
C VAL A 6 -1.58 10.86 7.09
N ASP A 7 -2.81 11.36 7.07
CA ASP A 7 -3.98 10.59 7.47
C ASP A 7 -4.48 9.71 6.31
N ILE A 8 -5.54 8.94 6.55
CA ILE A 8 -6.05 7.98 5.56
C ILE A 8 -6.51 8.64 4.26
N LYS A 9 -7.07 9.85 4.32
CA LYS A 9 -7.50 10.60 3.14
C LYS A 9 -6.27 11.00 2.32
N GLY A 10 -5.28 11.60 2.97
CA GLY A 10 -4.02 11.96 2.33
C GLY A 10 -3.27 10.75 1.75
N LEU A 11 -3.40 9.57 2.37
CA LEU A 11 -2.84 8.33 1.81
C LEU A 11 -3.59 7.88 0.55
N SER A 12 -4.92 7.96 0.54
CA SER A 12 -5.74 7.60 -0.63
C SER A 12 -5.48 8.48 -1.86
N GLU A 13 -5.05 9.73 -1.65
CA GLU A 13 -4.64 10.63 -2.74
C GLU A 13 -3.25 10.31 -3.31
N LYS A 14 -2.44 9.52 -2.58
CA LYS A 14 -1.05 9.18 -2.93
C LYS A 14 -0.87 7.76 -3.43
N MET A 15 -1.85 6.89 -3.19
CA MET A 15 -1.82 5.48 -3.51
C MET A 15 -3.04 5.08 -4.34
N PRO A 16 -2.96 4.03 -5.17
CA PRO A 16 -4.09 3.56 -5.98
C PRO A 16 -5.11 2.75 -5.14
N PHE A 17 -5.45 3.23 -3.94
CA PHE A 17 -6.39 2.57 -3.03
C PHE A 17 -7.40 3.56 -2.47
N THR A 18 -8.67 3.14 -2.42
CA THR A 18 -9.72 3.89 -1.72
C THR A 18 -9.53 3.83 -0.20
N GLU A 19 -10.07 4.81 0.54
CA GLU A 19 -10.02 4.82 2.01
C GLU A 19 -10.54 3.51 2.62
N ASN A 20 -11.61 2.94 2.07
CA ASN A 20 -12.17 1.67 2.54
C ASN A 20 -11.21 0.48 2.31
N GLN A 21 -10.50 0.44 1.18
CA GLN A 21 -9.47 -0.57 0.94
C GLN A 21 -8.29 -0.40 1.91
N LEU A 22 -7.86 0.83 2.16
CA LEU A 22 -6.80 1.12 3.14
C LEU A 22 -7.19 0.64 4.54
N TYR A 23 -8.44 0.85 4.98
CA TYR A 23 -8.93 0.29 6.25
C TYR A 23 -8.86 -1.24 6.28
N LYS A 24 -9.23 -1.92 5.20
CA LYS A 24 -9.12 -3.39 5.13
C LYS A 24 -7.68 -3.86 5.19
N LEU A 25 -6.77 -3.16 4.52
CA LEU A 25 -5.34 -3.48 4.50
C LEU A 25 -4.69 -3.29 5.87
N VAL A 26 -5.14 -2.32 6.66
CA VAL A 26 -4.72 -2.14 8.06
C VAL A 26 -5.03 -3.37 8.93
N HIS A 27 -6.13 -4.07 8.63
CA HIS A 27 -6.59 -5.23 9.40
C HIS A 27 -6.21 -6.59 8.77
N LYS A 28 -5.36 -6.59 7.74
CA LYS A 28 -4.95 -7.84 7.06
C LYS A 28 -4.01 -8.66 7.96
N PRO A 29 -4.26 -9.96 8.20
CA PRO A 29 -3.47 -10.76 9.13
C PRO A 29 -2.03 -11.03 8.65
N ASP A 30 -1.83 -11.31 7.37
CA ASP A 30 -0.51 -11.70 6.84
C ASP A 30 0.47 -10.54 6.66
N ASN A 31 0.00 -9.39 6.17
CA ASN A 31 0.85 -8.23 5.91
C ASN A 31 0.04 -6.94 6.03
N PRO A 32 -0.20 -6.45 7.27
CA PRO A 32 -1.01 -5.27 7.50
C PRO A 32 -0.29 -4.01 6.99
N LEU A 33 -1.07 -3.08 6.44
CA LEU A 33 -0.58 -1.75 6.08
C LEU A 33 0.00 -1.04 7.32
N PRO A 34 1.26 -0.56 7.30
CA PRO A 34 1.88 0.04 8.47
C PRO A 34 1.21 1.38 8.83
N TYR A 35 0.72 1.47 10.06
CA TYR A 35 0.06 2.66 10.59
C TYR A 35 0.50 2.95 12.03
N LYS A 36 0.25 4.18 12.48
CA LYS A 36 0.35 4.58 13.89
C LYS A 36 -0.97 5.17 14.34
N LYS A 37 -1.52 4.63 15.43
CA LYS A 37 -2.75 5.16 16.04
C LYS A 37 -2.44 6.41 16.86
N CYS A 38 -3.14 7.50 16.58
CA CYS A 38 -3.08 8.75 17.34
C CYS A 38 -4.50 9.16 17.75
N GLY A 39 -4.90 8.76 18.96
CA GLY A 39 -6.27 8.91 19.43
C GLY A 39 -7.27 8.13 18.56
N LYS A 40 -8.21 8.85 17.94
CA LYS A 40 -9.21 8.30 17.03
C LYS A 40 -8.76 8.21 15.57
N ARG A 41 -7.56 8.71 15.23
CA ARG A 41 -7.06 8.78 13.86
C ARG A 41 -5.94 7.77 13.62
N LEU A 42 -5.87 7.29 12.38
CA LEU A 42 -4.75 6.48 11.87
C LEU A 42 -3.83 7.41 11.07
N LEU A 43 -2.55 7.36 11.39
CA LEU A 43 -1.51 8.12 10.70
C LEU A 43 -0.56 7.17 9.99
N PHE A 44 -0.15 7.56 8.79
CA PHE A 44 0.64 6.74 7.89
C PHE A 44 1.94 7.46 7.56
N ASP A 45 3.03 6.75 7.74
CA ASP A 45 4.36 7.20 7.34
C ASP A 45 4.58 6.77 5.89
N LEU A 46 4.65 7.73 4.96
CA LEU A 46 4.70 7.42 3.54
C LEU A 46 5.89 6.55 3.17
N GLU A 47 7.06 6.78 3.77
CA GLU A 47 8.25 5.97 3.48
C GLU A 47 8.03 4.51 3.85
N ARG A 48 7.40 4.25 5.00
CA ARG A 48 7.07 2.88 5.43
C ARG A 48 6.00 2.25 4.56
N VAL A 49 5.00 3.02 4.15
CA VAL A 49 3.92 2.53 3.29
C VAL A 49 4.43 2.19 1.89
N TYR A 50 5.32 2.99 1.32
CA TYR A 50 5.97 2.66 0.05
C TYR A 50 6.80 1.38 0.16
N ARG A 51 7.66 1.27 1.19
CA ARG A 51 8.42 0.02 1.43
C ARG A 51 7.54 -1.21 1.61
N TRP A 52 6.41 -1.05 2.30
CA TRP A 52 5.41 -2.11 2.44
C TRP A 52 4.80 -2.49 1.08
N PHE A 53 4.49 -1.50 0.24
CA PHE A 53 3.93 -1.69 -1.08
C PHE A 53 4.90 -2.40 -2.03
N ASP A 54 6.16 -1.97 -2.08
CA ASP A 54 7.24 -2.62 -2.84
C ASP A 54 7.48 -4.07 -2.40
N GLY A 55 7.22 -4.38 -1.13
CA GLY A 55 7.35 -5.74 -0.58
C GLY A 55 6.13 -6.63 -0.78
N LEU A 56 5.04 -6.13 -1.38
CA LEU A 56 3.89 -6.98 -1.69
C LEU A 56 4.30 -7.99 -2.77
N PRO A 57 3.88 -9.27 -2.65
CA PRO A 57 4.10 -10.23 -3.71
C PRO A 57 3.34 -9.75 -4.95
N GLY A 58 4.07 -9.18 -5.90
CA GLY A 58 3.55 -8.83 -7.21
C GLY A 58 3.14 -10.11 -7.91
N LYS A 59 1.91 -10.14 -8.43
CA LYS A 59 1.66 -10.93 -9.64
C LYS A 59 2.26 -10.10 -10.76
N ASP A 60 3.57 -10.24 -10.97
CA ASP A 60 4.20 -9.73 -12.20
C ASP A 60 3.73 -10.65 -13.33
N GLU A 61 2.46 -10.49 -13.69
CA GLU A 61 1.87 -10.99 -14.91
C GLU A 61 2.12 -9.91 -15.98
N THR A 62 3.38 -9.45 -16.10
CA THR A 62 3.86 -9.11 -17.43
C THR A 62 3.85 -10.43 -18.18
N LEU A 63 2.72 -10.68 -18.84
CA LEU A 63 2.56 -11.71 -19.85
C LEU A 63 3.82 -11.64 -20.72
N ASN A 64 4.73 -12.58 -20.47
CA ASN A 64 5.62 -13.05 -21.49
C ASN A 64 4.64 -13.64 -22.51
N ASP A 65 4.18 -12.79 -23.44
CA ASP A 65 3.51 -13.22 -24.65
C ASP A 65 4.60 -13.97 -25.40
N ASP A 66 4.71 -15.23 -25.00
CA ASP A 66 5.47 -16.29 -25.60
C ASP A 66 4.93 -16.36 -27.02
N TRP A 67 5.59 -15.63 -27.94
CA TRP A 67 5.48 -15.82 -29.37
C TRP A 67 6.10 -17.18 -29.74
N GLY A 68 5.60 -18.23 -29.11
CA GLY A 68 5.81 -19.60 -29.51
C GLY A 68 4.78 -19.93 -30.58
N SER A 69 5.18 -19.87 -31.85
CA SER A 69 4.88 -20.91 -32.84
C SER A 69 5.57 -20.58 -34.17
N LEU A 70 6.59 -21.41 -34.47
CA LEU A 70 6.94 -22.03 -35.76
C LEU A 70 6.61 -21.28 -37.06
#